data_AF-A0A9D2D5P4-F1
#
_entry.id   AF-A0A9D2D5P4-F1
#
_cell.length_a   1.000
_cell.length_b   1.000
_cell.length_c   1.000
_cell.angle_alpha   90.00
_cell.angle_beta   90.00
_cell.angle_gamma   90.00
#
_symmetry.space_group_name_H-M   'P 1'
#
loop_
_entity.id
_entity.type
_entity.pdbx_description
1 polymer ?
#
loop_
_entity_poly.entity_id
_entity_poly.type
_entity_poly.pdbx_seq_one_letter_code
_entity_poly.pdbx_strand_id
1 'polypeptide(L)' 'MNGSICGICGRDCGAQDGYICEECGAFVCGECRKKTGAVCPACYGRLNRPS' A
#
# COMPACT_ATOMS: atom_id res chain seq x y z
N MET A 1 14.76 11.93 0.75
CA MET A 1 13.29 11.77 0.70
C MET A 1 13.03 10.37 0.13
N ASN A 2 12.61 9.42 0.95
CA ASN A 2 12.32 8.02 0.56
C ASN A 2 10.91 7.64 1.01
N GLY A 3 9.94 8.45 0.60
CA GLY A 3 8.52 8.14 0.76
C GLY A 3 7.96 7.56 -0.54
N SER A 4 6.91 6.76 -0.43
CA SER A 4 6.14 6.25 -1.57
C SER A 4 4.72 6.79 -1.50
N ILE A 5 4.17 7.16 -2.65
CA ILE A 5 2.81 7.70 -2.72
C ILE A 5 1.81 6.56 -2.54
N CYS A 6 0.97 6.66 -1.51
CA CYS A 6 -0.11 5.70 -1.27
C CYS A 6 -1.18 5.82 -2.35
N GLY A 7 -1.44 4.74 -3.09
CA GLY A 7 -2.49 4.67 -4.11
C GLY A 7 -3.92 4.80 -3.57
N ILE A 8 -4.09 4.83 -2.24
CA ILE A 8 -5.41 4.99 -1.58
C ILE A 8 -5.63 6.43 -1.14
N CYS A 9 -4.69 7.00 -0.38
CA CYS A 9 -4.86 8.34 0.19
C CYS A 9 -4.11 9.44 -0.56
N GLY A 10 -3.30 9.11 -1.56
CA GLY A 10 -2.53 10.06 -2.37
C GLY A 10 -1.39 10.78 -1.63
N ARG A 11 -1.16 10.47 -0.35
CA ARG A 11 -0.11 11.09 0.46
C ARG A 11 1.20 10.34 0.35
N ASP A 12 2.30 11.07 0.44
CA ASP A 12 3.62 10.50 0.68
C ASP A 12 3.63 9.81 2.05
N CYS A 13 3.89 8.52 2.04
CA CYS A 13 3.98 7.72 3.25
C CYS A 13 5.35 7.05 3.30
N GLY A 14 5.95 6.97 4.49
CA GLY A 14 7.22 6.28 4.68
C GLY A 14 7.15 4.82 4.23
N ALA A 15 8.12 4.39 3.42
CA ALA A 15 8.13 3.05 2.83
C ALA A 15 8.23 1.91 3.87
N GLN A 16 8.77 2.18 5.07
CA GLN A 16 9.01 1.18 6.12
C GLN A 16 7.72 0.51 6.63
N ASP A 17 6.59 1.21 6.59
CA ASP A 17 5.26 0.70 6.99
C ASP A 17 4.30 0.55 5.81
N GLY A 18 4.86 0.47 4.60
CA GLY A 18 4.14 0.29 3.36
C GLY A 18 3.92 -1.17 3.00
N TYR A 19 2.91 -1.39 2.17
CA TYR A 19 2.57 -2.66 1.57
C TYR A 19 2.51 -2.48 0.06
N ILE A 20 2.90 -3.51 -0.68
CA ILE A 20 2.84 -3.55 -2.13
C ILE A 20 1.79 -4.59 -2.51
N CYS A 21 0.93 -4.24 -3.47
CA CYS A 21 0.05 -5.23 -4.07
C CYS A 21 0.84 -6.18 -4.95
N GLU A 22 0.75 -7.49 -4.70
CA GLU A 22 1.51 -8.49 -5.46
C GLU A 22 1.06 -8.61 -6.92
N GLU A 23 -0.17 -8.21 -7.23
CA GLU A 23 -0.71 -8.30 -8.60
C GLU A 23 -0.45 -7.06 -9.45
N CYS A 24 -0.61 -5.86 -8.88
CA CYS A 24 -0.50 -4.61 -9.64
C CYS A 24 0.69 -3.72 -9.24
N GLY A 25 1.44 -4.09 -8.20
CA GLY A 25 2.56 -3.30 -7.69
C GLY A 25 2.17 -2.01 -6.96
N ALA A 26 0.87 -1.76 -6.74
CA ALA A 26 0.41 -0.55 -6.08
C ALA A 26 0.91 -0.47 -4.63
N PHE A 27 1.47 0.68 -4.24
CA PHE A 27 1.87 0.96 -2.87
C PHE A 27 0.70 1.44 -2.02
N VAL A 28 0.57 0.87 -0.83
CA VAL A 28 -0.46 1.19 0.15
C VAL A 28 0.18 1.34 1.53
N CYS A 29 -0.04 2.49 2.17
CA CYS A 29 0.47 2.70 3.53
C CYS A 29 -0.29 1.86 4.57
N GLY A 30 0.38 1.52 5.67
CA GLY A 30 -0.18 0.66 6.73
C GLY A 30 -1.50 1.16 7.32
N GLU A 31 -1.70 2.48 7.42
CA GLU A 31 -2.99 3.04 7.84
C GLU A 31 -4.13 2.70 6.87
N CYS A 32 -3.91 2.88 5.58
CA CYS A 32 -4.92 2.58 4.56
C CYS A 32 -5.16 1.07 4.47
N ARG A 33 -4.11 0.24 4.58
CA ARG A 33 -4.26 -1.22 4.65
C ARG A 33 -5.15 -1.67 5.81
N LYS A 34 -4.97 -1.08 7.01
CA LYS A 34 -5.81 -1.39 8.18
C LYS A 34 -7.29 -1.09 7.93
N LYS A 35 -7.59 -0.02 7.17
CA LYS A 35 -8.97 0.33 6.78
C LYS A 35 -9.55 -0.59 5.71
N THR A 36 -8.74 -1.06 4.75
CA THR A 36 -9.22 -1.91 3.65
C THR A 36 -9.15 -3.41 3.94
N GLY A 37 -8.68 -3.83 5.11
CA GLY A 37 -8.58 -5.25 5.47
C GLY A 37 -7.53 -6.01 4.65
N ALA A 38 -6.43 -5.35 4.27
CA ALA A 38 -5.33 -5.94 3.47
C ALA A 38 -5.66 -6.32 2.01
N VAL A 39 -6.74 -5.77 1.45
CA VAL A 39 -7.08 -5.88 0.03
C VAL A 39 -6.66 -4.60 -0.70
N CYS A 40 -6.08 -4.76 -1.89
CA CYS A 40 -5.74 -3.66 -2.78
C CYS A 40 -7.02 -3.10 -3.43
N PRO A 41 -7.34 -1.81 -3.30
CA PRO A 41 -8.58 -1.27 -3.84
C PRO A 41 -8.56 -1.12 -5.38
N ALA A 42 -7.39 -1.18 -6.00
CA ALA A 42 -7.27 -1.01 -7.46
C ALA A 42 -7.60 -2.29 -8.21
N CYS A 43 -7.16 -3.45 -7.72
CA CYS A 43 -7.29 -4.73 -8.42
C CYS A 43 -7.91 -5.85 -7.55
N TYR A 44 -8.29 -5.54 -6.30
CA TYR A 44 -8.77 -6.51 -5.31
C TYR A 44 -7.76 -7.62 -4.97
N GLY A 45 -6.50 -7.44 -5.34
CA GLY A 45 -5.40 -8.35 -5.05
C GLY A 45 -4.90 -8.24 -3.62
N ARG A 46 -3.97 -9.14 -3.25
CA ARG A 46 -3.36 -9.17 -1.92
C ARG A 46 -2.31 -8.08 -1.75
N LEU A 47 -2.36 -7.39 -0.61
CA LEU A 47 -1.31 -6.48 -0.16
C LEU A 47 -0.33 -7.23 0.72
N ASN A 48 0.94 -7.28 0.31
CA ASN A 48 2.01 -7.94 1.04
C ASN A 48 3.06 -6.92 1.48
N ARG A 49 3.77 -7.22 2.57
CA ARG A 49 4.87 -6.35 3.03
C ARG A 49 6.11 -6.70 2.23
N PRO A 50 6.77 -5.75 1.55
CA PRO A 50 8.06 -6.02 0.92
C PRO A 50 9.05 -6.39 2.03
N SER A 51 9.59 -7.61 1.96
CA SER A 51 10.60 -8.16 2.88
C SER A 51 11.97 -7.53 2.67
#